data_AF-A0A964V0M2-F1
#
_entry.id   AF-A0A964V0M2-F1
#
_cell.length_a   1.000
_cell.length_b   1.000
_cell.length_c   1.000
_cell.angle_alpha   90.00
_cell.angle_beta   90.00
_cell.angle_gamma   90.00
#
_symmetry.space_group_name_H-M   'P 1'
#
loop_
_entity.id
_entity.type
_entity.pdbx_description
1 polymer ?
#
loop_
_entity_poly.entity_id
_entity_poly.type
_entity_poly.pdbx_seq_one_letter_code
_entity_poly.pdbx_strand_id
1 'polypeptide(L)'
;MVDVASAQHRPEADNVITLDDLAVYATGHSLHLVSISRRQVVEPVVLHPLALEKQAPPVARFLAMLGRGFATHWTEFDWGPLAAGLPFLPRVSYRNTTLAPARWRLSAKDLPGPFGSNWRKELASWANKWQCPDRVELRDNDRALLLDLGEPLHAQLLHRRLQTDEAHLTEAPADDELGWIGHAHEVVVPLASTQQSLPHPDLSPAPLVTNRSLAHATPGQGGWLQAKVFTHPTVMDEILTHHLPALLDELGGHAHWFVRYRSLQEEDHLRLRIAVLRGPEDVACTMRAISAWAARLTDVRLASRLVFDAYRPEIGRYGTGSAMTGAEVVFTADSLAVRHMLTDRAGVDRRMLCALGMVDIAQGLLGEADGLNYLAANTPTRHGDPDVTRRVLRAAGHNYLASASPRLAGALIQRRTALRAYQEQLPADRRTTVLESLLHMHHNRVMGPDRDSEAAARYAARRACRSLLARRSPQ
;
A
#
# COMPACT_ATOMS: atom_id res chain seq x y z
N MET A 1 -23.43 19.77 -9.02
CA MET A 1 -22.85 18.85 -10.04
C MET A 1 -21.77 19.65 -10.76
N VAL A 2 -20.52 19.18 -10.73
CA VAL A 2 -19.35 19.86 -11.28
C VAL A 2 -18.76 18.92 -12.31
N ASP A 3 -18.50 19.43 -13.52
CA ASP A 3 -18.02 18.59 -14.61
C ASP A 3 -16.49 18.44 -14.53
N VAL A 4 -16.01 17.22 -14.76
CA VAL A 4 -14.58 16.91 -14.92
C VAL A 4 -14.30 16.79 -16.42
N ALA A 5 -13.63 17.78 -16.99
CA ALA A 5 -13.34 17.82 -18.42
C ALA A 5 -12.19 16.88 -18.77
N SER A 6 -12.45 15.84 -19.57
CA SER A 6 -11.39 14.94 -20.10
C SER A 6 -11.34 14.84 -21.63
N ALA A 7 -12.25 15.47 -22.36
CA ALA A 7 -12.28 15.39 -23.84
C ALA A 7 -12.94 16.58 -24.56
N GLN A 8 -13.72 17.42 -23.88
CA GLN A 8 -14.22 18.68 -24.44
C GLN A 8 -13.54 19.83 -23.71
N HIS A 9 -12.78 20.65 -24.44
CA HIS A 9 -12.26 21.91 -23.91
C HIS A 9 -13.45 22.85 -23.67
N ARG A 10 -13.91 22.89 -22.42
CA ARG A 10 -14.81 23.95 -21.96
C ARG A 10 -13.94 25.07 -21.37
N PRO A 11 -14.29 26.34 -21.61
CA PRO A 11 -13.59 27.46 -20.98
C PRO A 11 -13.65 27.31 -19.45
N GLU A 12 -12.62 27.79 -18.77
CA GLU A 12 -12.58 27.82 -17.31
C GLU A 12 -13.82 28.56 -16.78
N ALA A 13 -14.59 27.86 -15.95
CA ALA A 13 -15.75 28.39 -15.27
C ALA A 13 -15.75 27.86 -13.83
N ASP A 14 -16.33 28.60 -12.89
CA ASP A 14 -16.32 28.26 -11.46
C ASP A 14 -16.93 26.88 -11.14
N ASN A 15 -17.69 26.30 -12.08
CA ASN A 15 -18.32 24.98 -11.99
C ASN A 15 -17.56 23.87 -12.73
N VAL A 16 -16.31 24.08 -13.14
CA VAL A 16 -15.45 23.09 -13.80
C VAL A 16 -14.23 22.80 -12.92
N ILE A 17 -13.88 21.52 -12.77
CA ILE A 17 -12.59 21.10 -12.18
C ILE A 17 -11.71 20.61 -13.32
N THR A 18 -10.58 21.28 -13.52
CA THR A 18 -9.60 20.91 -14.55
C THR A 18 -8.76 19.73 -14.09
N LEU A 19 -8.16 19.00 -15.01
CA LEU A 19 -7.27 17.88 -14.67
C LEU A 19 -6.05 18.34 -13.85
N ASP A 20 -5.56 19.55 -14.10
CA ASP A 20 -4.40 20.11 -13.37
C ASP A 20 -4.73 20.49 -11.92
N ASP A 21 -6.01 20.72 -11.61
CA ASP A 21 -6.49 20.95 -10.24
C ASP A 21 -6.74 19.65 -9.47
N LEU A 22 -6.63 18.48 -10.12
CA LEU A 22 -6.85 17.19 -9.47
C LEU A 22 -5.55 16.61 -8.90
N ALA A 23 -5.65 16.07 -7.68
CA ALA A 23 -4.60 15.27 -7.06
C ALA A 23 -5.18 13.97 -6.47
N VAL A 24 -4.29 13.03 -6.18
CA VAL A 24 -4.63 11.78 -5.47
C VAL A 24 -4.15 11.91 -4.04
N TYR A 25 -5.07 11.71 -3.10
CA TYR A 25 -4.78 11.66 -1.67
C TYR A 25 -4.97 10.23 -1.15
N ALA A 26 -3.95 9.69 -0.51
CA ALA A 26 -3.99 8.36 0.07
C ALA A 26 -4.18 8.45 1.59
N THR A 27 -5.23 7.82 2.09
CA THR A 27 -5.29 7.42 3.50
C THR A 27 -4.67 6.02 3.63
N GLY A 28 -4.41 5.57 4.86
CA GLY A 28 -3.95 4.19 5.10
C GLY A 28 -4.93 3.10 4.63
N HIS A 29 -6.16 3.45 4.24
CA HIS A 29 -7.24 2.52 3.90
C HIS A 29 -7.89 2.78 2.53
N SER A 30 -7.75 3.98 1.96
CA SER A 30 -8.46 4.40 0.74
C SER A 30 -7.65 5.41 -0.07
N LEU A 31 -7.90 5.45 -1.38
CA LEU A 31 -7.47 6.56 -2.24
C LEU A 31 -8.66 7.48 -2.51
N HIS A 32 -8.39 8.77 -2.51
CA HIS A 32 -9.34 9.82 -2.80
C HIS A 32 -8.83 10.67 -3.95
N LEU A 33 -9.76 11.09 -4.82
CA LEU A 33 -9.51 12.18 -5.75
C LEU A 33 -9.81 13.48 -5.03
N VAL A 34 -8.95 14.49 -5.15
CA VAL A 34 -9.13 15.79 -4.49
C VAL A 34 -8.87 16.94 -5.46
N SER A 35 -9.62 18.03 -5.31
CA SER A 35 -9.32 19.33 -5.91
C SER A 35 -8.32 20.07 -5.02
N ILE A 36 -7.20 20.48 -5.62
CA ILE A 36 -6.08 21.16 -4.95
C ILE A 36 -6.54 22.54 -4.48
N SER A 37 -7.12 23.32 -5.39
CA SER A 37 -7.56 24.69 -5.11
C SER A 37 -8.70 24.75 -4.09
N ARG A 38 -9.65 23.82 -4.17
CA ARG A 38 -10.83 23.78 -3.29
C ARG A 38 -10.59 23.04 -1.98
N ARG A 39 -9.53 22.25 -1.88
CA ARG A 39 -9.25 21.34 -0.75
C ARG A 39 -10.44 20.46 -0.41
N GLN A 40 -11.01 19.84 -1.44
CA GLN A 40 -12.19 18.98 -1.33
C GLN A 40 -12.00 17.70 -2.15
N VAL A 41 -12.61 16.62 -1.71
CA VAL A 41 -12.70 15.32 -2.36
C VAL A 41 -13.69 15.49 -3.48
N VAL A 42 -13.30 14.94 -4.61
CA VAL A 42 -14.09 14.89 -5.81
C VAL A 42 -14.54 13.44 -5.96
N GLU A 43 -15.84 13.23 -6.09
CA GLU A 43 -16.42 11.92 -6.38
C GLU A 43 -16.99 11.94 -7.81
N PRO A 44 -16.26 11.44 -8.81
CA PRO A 44 -16.75 11.44 -10.18
C PRO A 44 -17.92 10.47 -10.33
N VAL A 45 -19.00 10.96 -10.96
CA VAL A 45 -20.17 10.15 -11.28
C VAL A 45 -20.29 10.04 -12.79
N VAL A 46 -20.26 8.81 -13.29
CA VAL A 46 -20.51 8.49 -14.70
C VAL A 46 -21.98 8.12 -14.85
N LEU A 47 -22.75 8.97 -15.53
CA LEU A 47 -24.20 8.84 -15.72
C LEU A 47 -24.55 8.31 -17.13
N HIS A 48 -23.76 7.38 -17.65
CA HIS A 48 -23.99 6.74 -18.94
C HIS A 48 -23.51 5.28 -18.93
N PRO A 49 -24.06 4.40 -19.78
CA PRO A 49 -23.76 2.96 -19.77
C PRO A 49 -22.45 2.58 -20.50
N LEU A 50 -21.62 3.55 -20.90
CA LEU A 50 -20.33 3.28 -21.54
C LEU A 50 -19.51 2.26 -20.74
N ALA A 51 -18.99 1.24 -21.43
CA ALA A 51 -18.10 0.26 -20.83
C ALA A 51 -16.73 0.91 -20.54
N LEU A 52 -16.56 1.47 -19.34
CA LEU A 52 -15.37 2.23 -18.94
C LEU A 52 -14.06 1.47 -19.16
N GLU A 53 -14.06 0.16 -18.96
CA GLU A 53 -12.87 -0.67 -19.14
C GLU A 53 -12.45 -0.85 -20.59
N LYS A 54 -13.42 -0.87 -21.51
CA LYS A 54 -13.23 -1.16 -22.94
C LYS A 54 -13.13 0.10 -23.79
N GLN A 55 -13.83 1.17 -23.40
CA GLN A 55 -14.09 2.32 -24.26
C GLN A 55 -13.54 3.64 -23.71
N ALA A 56 -13.31 3.78 -22.41
CA ALA A 56 -12.85 5.05 -21.84
C ALA A 56 -11.32 5.20 -21.92
N PRO A 57 -10.80 6.41 -22.21
CA PRO A 57 -9.38 6.70 -22.08
C PRO A 57 -8.86 6.39 -20.67
N PRO A 58 -7.59 5.98 -20.50
CA PRO A 58 -7.05 5.57 -19.20
C PRO A 58 -7.25 6.60 -18.08
N VAL A 59 -7.10 7.90 -18.38
CA VAL A 59 -7.33 8.98 -17.39
C VAL A 59 -8.79 9.09 -16.98
N ALA A 60 -9.73 9.05 -17.93
CA ALA A 60 -11.16 9.10 -17.62
C ALA A 60 -11.59 7.86 -16.82
N ARG A 61 -11.10 6.68 -17.21
CA ARG A 61 -11.30 5.42 -16.48
C ARG A 61 -10.75 5.51 -15.05
N PHE A 62 -9.52 6.00 -14.89
CA PHE A 62 -8.88 6.17 -13.58
C PHE A 62 -9.71 7.09 -12.67
N LEU A 63 -10.13 8.26 -13.16
CA LEU A 63 -10.92 9.21 -12.40
C LEU A 63 -12.28 8.62 -11.99
N ALA A 64 -12.98 7.98 -12.93
CA ALA A 64 -14.28 7.36 -12.67
C ALA A 64 -14.23 6.19 -11.68
N MET A 65 -13.11 5.44 -11.65
CA MET A 65 -12.98 4.23 -10.85
C MET A 65 -12.24 4.44 -9.52
N LEU A 66 -11.41 5.48 -9.36
CA LEU A 66 -10.52 5.61 -8.19
C LEU A 66 -11.24 5.50 -6.85
N GLY A 67 -12.33 6.26 -6.67
CA GLY A 67 -13.12 6.22 -5.44
C GLY A 67 -13.95 4.95 -5.28
N ARG A 68 -14.36 4.32 -6.38
CA ARG A 68 -15.15 3.09 -6.40
C ARG A 68 -14.31 1.83 -6.17
N GLY A 69 -13.02 1.87 -6.53
CA GLY A 69 -12.11 0.73 -6.42
C GLY A 69 -11.91 0.21 -5.00
N PHE A 70 -12.18 1.03 -3.99
CA PHE A 70 -12.12 0.66 -2.56
C PHE A 70 -13.48 0.33 -1.96
N ALA A 71 -14.57 0.47 -2.73
CA ALA A 71 -15.91 0.11 -2.30
C ALA A 71 -16.22 -1.35 -2.68
N THR A 72 -17.13 -1.96 -1.92
CA THR A 72 -17.71 -3.25 -2.30
C THR A 72 -18.47 -3.08 -3.61
N HIS A 73 -18.04 -3.83 -4.63
CA HIS A 73 -18.72 -3.83 -5.92
C HIS A 73 -19.97 -4.70 -5.82
N TRP A 74 -21.08 -4.22 -6.36
CA TRP A 74 -22.22 -5.06 -6.65
C TRP A 74 -21.91 -5.80 -7.94
N THR A 75 -21.80 -7.12 -7.86
CA THR A 75 -21.61 -7.98 -9.02
C THR A 75 -22.87 -8.81 -9.22
N GLU A 76 -22.95 -9.45 -10.38
CA GLU A 76 -23.83 -10.59 -10.57
C GLU A 76 -23.49 -11.70 -9.55
N PHE A 77 -24.40 -12.66 -9.40
CA PHE A 77 -24.15 -13.83 -8.56
C PHE A 77 -22.99 -14.65 -9.14
N ASP A 78 -21.89 -14.71 -8.40
CA ASP A 78 -20.70 -15.47 -8.80
C ASP A 78 -20.79 -16.92 -8.30
N TRP A 79 -20.88 -17.85 -9.24
CA TRP A 79 -20.85 -19.29 -8.97
C TRP A 79 -19.44 -19.84 -8.72
N GLY A 80 -18.41 -19.01 -8.89
CA GLY A 80 -17.01 -19.36 -8.79
C GLY A 80 -16.43 -19.94 -10.09
N PRO A 81 -15.10 -20.10 -10.16
CA PRO A 81 -14.37 -20.35 -11.41
C PRO A 81 -14.69 -21.70 -12.06
N LEU A 82 -15.16 -22.69 -11.30
CA LEU A 82 -15.48 -24.01 -11.83
C LEU A 82 -16.87 -24.10 -12.48
N ALA A 83 -17.73 -23.12 -12.21
CA ALA A 83 -19.12 -23.15 -12.64
C ALA A 83 -19.31 -22.99 -14.15
N ALA A 84 -18.36 -22.36 -14.84
CA ALA A 84 -18.36 -22.29 -16.30
C ALA A 84 -18.41 -23.70 -16.92
N GLY A 85 -17.77 -24.68 -16.27
CA GLY A 85 -17.70 -26.08 -16.69
C GLY A 85 -18.97 -26.91 -16.51
N LEU A 86 -19.90 -26.48 -15.66
CA LEU A 86 -20.98 -27.34 -15.19
C LEU A 86 -22.14 -27.43 -16.19
N PRO A 87 -22.69 -28.65 -16.42
CA PRO A 87 -23.81 -28.86 -17.34
C PRO A 87 -25.11 -28.20 -16.86
N PHE A 88 -25.24 -28.00 -15.56
CA PHE A 88 -26.40 -27.38 -14.95
C PHE A 88 -25.99 -26.52 -13.74
N LEU A 89 -26.60 -25.34 -13.62
CA LEU A 89 -26.57 -24.50 -12.43
C LEU A 89 -28.02 -24.26 -11.98
N PRO A 90 -28.37 -24.53 -10.70
CA PRO A 90 -29.72 -24.34 -10.21
C PRO A 90 -30.08 -22.87 -10.09
N ARG A 91 -31.38 -22.55 -10.09
CA ARG A 91 -31.87 -21.22 -9.74
C ARG A 91 -31.39 -20.83 -8.33
N VAL A 92 -30.88 -19.61 -8.18
CA VAL A 92 -30.58 -19.03 -6.88
C VAL A 92 -31.60 -17.96 -6.59
N SER A 93 -32.38 -18.15 -5.54
CA SER A 93 -33.42 -17.21 -5.11
C SER A 93 -33.19 -16.77 -3.67
N TYR A 94 -33.42 -15.49 -3.40
CA TYR A 94 -33.54 -14.96 -2.05
C TYR A 94 -34.92 -14.33 -1.88
N ARG A 95 -35.75 -14.91 -1.02
CA ARG A 95 -37.17 -14.54 -0.88
C ARG A 95 -37.86 -14.60 -2.25
N ASN A 96 -38.45 -13.50 -2.70
CA ASN A 96 -39.18 -13.41 -3.97
C ASN A 96 -38.30 -12.88 -5.11
N THR A 97 -36.97 -12.87 -4.94
CA THR A 97 -36.03 -12.37 -5.95
C THR A 97 -35.15 -13.50 -6.46
N THR A 98 -35.20 -13.76 -7.75
CA THR A 98 -34.23 -14.62 -8.45
C THR A 98 -32.93 -13.84 -8.64
N LEU A 99 -31.85 -14.27 -7.98
CA LEU A 99 -30.51 -13.68 -8.10
C LEU A 99 -29.75 -14.23 -9.30
N ALA A 100 -29.95 -15.51 -9.62
CA ALA A 100 -29.44 -16.14 -10.83
C ALA A 100 -30.48 -17.14 -11.35
N PRO A 101 -30.87 -17.07 -12.64
CA PRO A 101 -31.76 -18.07 -13.23
C PRO A 101 -31.09 -19.45 -13.29
N ALA A 102 -31.89 -20.51 -13.29
CA ALA A 102 -31.37 -21.83 -13.63
C ALA A 102 -30.73 -21.81 -15.03
N ARG A 103 -29.57 -22.46 -15.18
CA ARG A 103 -28.80 -22.49 -16.43
C ARG A 103 -28.46 -23.91 -16.84
N TRP A 104 -28.75 -24.25 -18.09
CA TRP A 104 -28.32 -25.48 -18.75
C TRP A 104 -27.24 -25.16 -19.78
N ARG A 105 -26.16 -25.94 -19.75
CA ARG A 105 -25.10 -25.89 -20.76
C ARG A 105 -25.30 -27.08 -21.70
N LEU A 106 -25.35 -26.77 -22.99
CA LEU A 106 -25.57 -27.75 -24.04
C LEU A 106 -24.49 -27.57 -25.12
N SER A 107 -23.84 -28.67 -25.50
CA SER A 107 -22.79 -28.68 -26.53
C SER A 107 -23.14 -29.63 -27.68
N ALA A 108 -22.40 -29.53 -28.78
CA ALA A 108 -22.53 -30.47 -29.90
C ALA A 108 -22.23 -31.94 -29.50
N LYS A 109 -21.51 -32.17 -28.39
CA LYS A 109 -21.24 -33.52 -27.88
C LYS A 109 -22.47 -34.16 -27.25
N ASP A 110 -23.38 -33.34 -26.72
CA ASP A 110 -24.60 -33.79 -26.06
C ASP A 110 -25.71 -34.13 -27.07
N LEU A 111 -25.68 -33.50 -28.26
CA LEU A 111 -26.65 -33.67 -29.35
C LEU A 111 -25.94 -33.72 -30.72
N PRO A 112 -25.24 -34.81 -31.05
CA PRO A 112 -24.48 -34.93 -32.29
C PRO A 112 -25.39 -35.13 -33.52
N GLY A 113 -24.86 -34.81 -34.71
CA GLY A 113 -25.48 -35.16 -35.99
C GLY A 113 -26.24 -34.01 -36.69
N PRO A 114 -26.78 -34.30 -37.89
CA PRO A 114 -27.45 -33.29 -38.72
C PRO A 114 -28.83 -32.94 -38.16
N PHE A 115 -29.25 -31.70 -38.38
CA PHE A 115 -30.60 -31.27 -38.01
C PHE A 115 -31.66 -32.08 -38.75
N GLY A 116 -32.67 -32.57 -38.02
CA GLY A 116 -33.75 -33.38 -38.57
C GLY A 116 -34.70 -33.88 -37.48
N SER A 117 -35.63 -34.76 -37.84
CA SER A 117 -36.61 -35.32 -36.90
C SER A 117 -35.96 -36.12 -35.77
N ASN A 118 -34.90 -36.89 -36.05
CA ASN A 118 -34.15 -37.63 -35.03
C ASN A 118 -33.44 -36.70 -34.06
N TRP A 119 -32.76 -35.66 -34.57
CA TRP A 119 -32.09 -34.66 -33.73
C TRP A 119 -33.07 -33.96 -32.79
N ARG A 120 -34.28 -33.61 -33.25
CA ARG A 120 -35.32 -33.03 -32.38
C ARG A 120 -35.81 -34.00 -31.30
N LYS A 121 -35.89 -35.31 -31.60
CA LYS A 121 -36.23 -36.32 -30.59
C LYS A 121 -35.13 -36.43 -29.54
N GLU A 122 -33.86 -36.36 -29.95
CA GLU A 122 -32.73 -36.33 -29.02
C GLU A 122 -32.73 -35.05 -28.17
N LEU A 123 -33.02 -33.88 -28.75
CA LEU A 123 -33.21 -32.64 -28.00
C LEU A 123 -34.31 -32.78 -26.94
N ALA A 124 -35.47 -33.33 -27.30
CA ALA A 124 -36.56 -33.58 -26.36
C ALA A 124 -36.16 -34.59 -25.27
N SER A 125 -35.39 -35.63 -25.61
CA SER A 125 -34.87 -36.58 -24.62
C SER A 125 -33.86 -35.93 -23.67
N TRP A 126 -32.99 -35.06 -24.20
CA TRP A 126 -32.03 -34.28 -23.43
C TRP A 126 -32.76 -33.32 -22.47
N ALA A 127 -33.76 -32.58 -22.96
CA ALA A 127 -34.54 -31.64 -22.15
C ALA A 127 -35.24 -32.36 -20.99
N ASN A 128 -35.87 -33.51 -21.27
CA ASN A 128 -36.48 -34.36 -20.24
C ASN A 128 -35.46 -34.89 -19.21
N LYS A 129 -34.28 -35.33 -19.66
CA LYS A 129 -33.22 -35.83 -18.75
C LYS A 129 -32.74 -34.74 -17.79
N TRP A 130 -32.56 -33.52 -18.30
CA TRP A 130 -32.04 -32.40 -17.52
C TRP A 130 -33.11 -31.52 -16.89
N GLN A 131 -34.39 -31.90 -17.02
CA GLN A 131 -35.55 -31.12 -16.57
C GLN A 131 -35.48 -29.67 -17.08
N CYS A 132 -35.00 -29.49 -18.32
CA CYS A 132 -34.98 -28.20 -18.99
C CYS A 132 -36.39 -27.88 -19.50
N PRO A 133 -36.94 -26.70 -19.21
CA PRO A 133 -38.25 -26.31 -19.72
C PRO A 133 -38.22 -26.14 -21.24
N ASP A 134 -39.38 -26.26 -21.88
CA ASP A 134 -39.51 -26.07 -23.33
C ASP A 134 -39.21 -24.63 -23.74
N ARG A 135 -39.56 -23.64 -22.90
CA ARG A 135 -39.22 -22.23 -23.12
C ARG A 135 -37.99 -21.83 -22.32
N VAL A 136 -36.96 -21.37 -23.03
CA VAL A 136 -35.67 -20.96 -22.48
C VAL A 136 -35.14 -19.75 -23.22
N GLU A 137 -34.26 -19.00 -22.58
CA GLU A 137 -33.47 -17.96 -23.24
C GLU A 137 -32.09 -18.52 -23.60
N LEU A 138 -31.73 -18.44 -24.88
CA LEU A 138 -30.36 -18.61 -25.32
C LEU A 138 -29.59 -17.32 -25.06
N ARG A 139 -28.65 -17.38 -24.12
CA ARG A 139 -27.81 -16.24 -23.72
C ARG A 139 -26.50 -16.23 -24.51
N ASP A 140 -26.15 -15.07 -25.06
CA ASP A 140 -24.86 -14.79 -25.68
C ASP A 140 -24.42 -13.37 -25.29
N ASN A 141 -23.56 -13.29 -24.27
CA ASN A 141 -23.16 -12.02 -23.65
C ASN A 141 -24.40 -11.17 -23.29
N ASP A 142 -24.47 -9.93 -23.79
CA ASP A 142 -25.55 -8.98 -23.53
C ASP A 142 -26.83 -9.27 -24.34
N ARG A 143 -26.87 -10.37 -25.11
CA ARG A 143 -28.01 -10.76 -25.94
C ARG A 143 -28.72 -11.97 -25.36
N ALA A 144 -30.04 -11.90 -25.40
CA ALA A 144 -30.92 -13.03 -25.09
C ALA A 144 -31.84 -13.29 -26.29
N LEU A 145 -32.04 -14.56 -26.60
CA LEU A 145 -33.02 -14.99 -27.58
C LEU A 145 -33.97 -15.99 -26.93
N LEU A 146 -35.24 -15.62 -26.82
CA LEU A 146 -36.27 -16.53 -26.33
C LEU A 146 -36.50 -17.65 -27.37
N LEU A 147 -36.40 -18.90 -26.92
CA LEU A 147 -36.60 -20.10 -27.71
C LEU A 147 -37.70 -20.95 -27.08
N ASP A 148 -38.47 -21.59 -27.96
CA ASP A 148 -39.33 -22.72 -27.64
C ASP A 148 -38.69 -23.96 -28.28
N LEU A 149 -38.18 -24.89 -27.48
CA LEU A 149 -37.47 -26.08 -27.93
C LEU A 149 -38.37 -27.05 -28.70
N GLY A 150 -39.70 -26.95 -28.54
CA GLY A 150 -40.70 -27.70 -29.30
C GLY A 150 -40.93 -27.14 -30.71
N GLU A 151 -40.69 -25.84 -30.92
CA GLU A 151 -40.88 -25.17 -32.21
C GLU A 151 -39.74 -25.52 -33.19
N PRO A 152 -40.04 -26.16 -34.35
CA PRO A 152 -39.02 -26.59 -35.30
C PRO A 152 -38.02 -25.51 -35.73
N LEU A 153 -38.47 -24.27 -35.90
CA LEU A 153 -37.58 -23.17 -36.31
C LEU A 153 -36.60 -22.80 -35.20
N HIS A 154 -37.07 -22.71 -33.95
CA HIS A 154 -36.22 -22.40 -32.79
C HIS A 154 -35.20 -23.52 -32.52
N ALA A 155 -35.62 -24.78 -32.65
CA ALA A 155 -34.72 -25.93 -32.58
C ALA A 155 -33.61 -25.86 -33.66
N GLN A 156 -33.92 -25.36 -34.85
CA GLN A 156 -32.92 -25.15 -35.91
C GLN A 156 -31.92 -24.03 -35.56
N LEU A 157 -32.37 -22.95 -34.92
CA LEU A 157 -31.48 -21.89 -34.44
C LEU A 157 -30.51 -22.41 -33.38
N LEU A 158 -31.01 -23.22 -32.44
CA LEU A 158 -30.17 -23.88 -31.44
C LEU A 158 -29.16 -24.83 -32.10
N HIS A 159 -29.59 -25.67 -33.05
CA HIS A 159 -28.68 -26.56 -33.79
C HIS A 159 -27.54 -25.79 -34.47
N ARG A 160 -27.86 -24.66 -35.13
CA ARG A 160 -26.86 -23.78 -35.75
C ARG A 160 -25.88 -23.19 -34.73
N ARG A 161 -26.35 -22.74 -33.57
CA ARG A 161 -25.47 -22.26 -32.50
C ARG A 161 -24.46 -23.34 -32.12
N LEU A 162 -24.94 -24.57 -31.90
CA LEU A 162 -24.10 -25.73 -31.53
C LEU A 162 -23.05 -26.10 -32.59
N GLN A 163 -23.21 -25.70 -33.85
CA GLN A 163 -22.16 -25.88 -34.87
C GLN A 163 -20.97 -24.93 -34.69
N THR A 164 -21.20 -23.77 -34.06
CA THR A 164 -20.19 -22.73 -33.88
C THR A 164 -19.62 -22.72 -32.47
N ASP A 165 -20.47 -22.91 -31.46
CA ASP A 165 -20.11 -22.78 -30.05
C ASP A 165 -21.17 -23.47 -29.17
N GLU A 166 -20.91 -23.60 -27.89
CA GLU A 166 -21.90 -24.11 -26.96
C GLU A 166 -23.08 -23.14 -26.73
N ALA A 167 -24.17 -23.70 -26.23
CA ALA A 167 -25.39 -22.99 -25.89
C ALA A 167 -25.55 -22.91 -24.37
N HIS A 168 -25.75 -21.70 -23.87
CA HIS A 168 -26.10 -21.42 -22.48
C HIS A 168 -27.58 -21.05 -22.46
N LEU A 169 -28.40 -21.97 -21.98
CA LEU A 169 -29.84 -21.80 -21.88
C LEU A 169 -30.18 -21.40 -20.44
N THR A 170 -30.94 -20.33 -20.26
CA THR A 170 -31.48 -19.94 -18.95
C THR A 170 -32.99 -20.09 -18.94
N GLU A 171 -33.57 -20.30 -17.77
CA GLU A 171 -35.04 -20.31 -17.64
C GLU A 171 -35.63 -18.98 -18.13
N ALA A 172 -36.76 -19.06 -18.82
CA ALA A 172 -37.51 -17.90 -19.30
C ALA A 172 -38.83 -17.78 -18.52
N PRO A 173 -39.35 -16.57 -18.29
CA PRO A 173 -40.67 -16.40 -17.71
C PRO A 173 -41.75 -17.00 -18.63
N ALA A 174 -42.75 -17.63 -18.03
CA ALA A 174 -43.94 -18.07 -18.75
C ALA A 174 -44.84 -16.89 -19.13
N ASP A 175 -45.72 -17.05 -20.13
CA ASP A 175 -46.56 -15.95 -20.61
C ASP A 175 -47.56 -15.46 -19.54
N ASP A 176 -47.99 -16.35 -18.65
CA ASP A 176 -48.82 -16.03 -17.48
C ASP A 176 -48.03 -15.36 -16.34
N GLU A 177 -46.69 -15.39 -16.39
CA GLU A 177 -45.80 -14.71 -15.44
C GLU A 177 -45.47 -13.26 -15.87
N LEU A 178 -45.91 -12.81 -17.06
CA LEU A 178 -45.68 -11.45 -17.55
C LEU A 178 -46.48 -10.37 -16.79
N GLY A 179 -47.34 -10.79 -15.86
CA GLY A 179 -48.05 -9.93 -14.92
C GLY A 179 -48.98 -8.92 -15.62
N TRP A 180 -49.19 -7.77 -14.97
CA TRP A 180 -50.14 -6.74 -15.40
C TRP A 180 -49.75 -6.04 -16.72
N ILE A 181 -48.49 -6.12 -17.13
CA ILE A 181 -47.98 -5.48 -18.35
C ILE A 181 -48.36 -6.30 -19.59
N GLY A 182 -48.49 -7.63 -19.46
CA GLY A 182 -48.91 -8.51 -20.55
C GLY A 182 -47.89 -8.64 -21.70
N HIS A 183 -46.68 -8.13 -21.52
CA HIS A 183 -45.55 -8.29 -22.44
C HIS A 183 -44.22 -8.27 -21.67
N ALA A 184 -43.16 -8.81 -22.28
CA ALA A 184 -41.82 -8.81 -21.72
C ALA A 184 -41.32 -7.36 -21.50
N HIS A 185 -40.80 -7.07 -20.31
CA HIS A 185 -40.35 -5.76 -19.90
C HIS A 185 -39.18 -5.85 -18.91
N GLU A 186 -38.36 -4.82 -18.87
CA GLU A 186 -37.28 -4.67 -17.90
C GLU A 186 -37.44 -3.32 -17.17
N VAL A 187 -37.33 -3.33 -15.84
CA VAL A 187 -37.42 -2.12 -15.01
C VAL A 187 -36.09 -1.88 -14.31
N VAL A 188 -35.44 -0.77 -14.63
CA VAL A 188 -34.20 -0.35 -13.98
C VAL A 188 -34.54 0.57 -12.80
N VAL A 189 -34.21 0.12 -11.58
CA VAL A 189 -34.48 0.87 -10.34
C VAL A 189 -33.16 1.35 -9.73
N PRO A 190 -32.85 2.66 -9.77
CA PRO A 190 -31.68 3.21 -9.09
C PRO A 190 -31.83 3.08 -7.56
N LEU A 191 -30.80 2.57 -6.91
CA LEU A 191 -30.72 2.47 -5.45
C LEU A 191 -29.66 3.43 -4.92
N ALA A 192 -29.94 4.04 -3.77
CA ALA A 192 -28.99 4.90 -3.05
C ALA A 192 -28.88 4.45 -1.60
N SER A 193 -27.71 4.62 -1.01
CA SER A 193 -27.51 4.36 0.42
C SER A 193 -28.32 5.36 1.24
N THR A 194 -28.99 4.87 2.29
CA THR A 194 -29.63 5.71 3.31
C THR A 194 -28.70 6.02 4.48
N GLN A 195 -27.47 5.49 4.45
CA GLN A 195 -26.48 5.80 5.48
C GLN A 195 -25.99 7.24 5.34
N GLN A 196 -25.67 7.83 6.48
CA GLN A 196 -25.04 9.14 6.52
C GLN A 196 -23.68 9.10 5.82
N SER A 197 -23.40 10.10 4.98
CA SER A 197 -22.09 10.24 4.35
C SER A 197 -20.99 10.30 5.40
N LEU A 198 -19.91 9.55 5.19
CA LEU A 198 -18.74 9.62 6.06
C LEU A 198 -18.14 11.03 6.01
N PRO A 199 -17.60 11.51 7.14
CA PRO A 199 -16.87 12.76 7.13
C PRO A 199 -15.68 12.63 6.18
N HIS A 200 -15.51 13.67 5.38
CA HIS A 200 -14.40 13.79 4.48
C HIS A 200 -13.06 13.87 5.26
N PRO A 201 -11.96 13.24 4.80
CA PRO A 201 -10.66 13.35 5.46
C PRO A 201 -10.16 14.80 5.50
N ASP A 202 -9.62 15.29 6.61
CA ASP A 202 -9.01 16.61 6.63
C ASP A 202 -7.80 16.66 5.68
N LEU A 203 -7.88 17.51 4.65
CA LEU A 203 -6.82 17.71 3.65
C LEU A 203 -5.84 18.82 4.03
N SER A 204 -6.16 19.60 5.07
CA SER A 204 -5.33 20.72 5.53
C SER A 204 -3.86 20.35 5.80
N PRO A 205 -3.53 19.17 6.38
CA PRO A 205 -2.13 18.82 6.67
C PRO A 205 -1.38 18.19 5.49
N ALA A 206 -2.05 17.91 4.36
CA ALA A 206 -1.46 17.18 3.24
C ALA A 206 -0.59 18.12 2.36
N PRO A 207 0.73 17.88 2.24
CA PRO A 207 1.55 18.67 1.34
C PRO A 207 1.23 18.33 -0.13
N LEU A 208 1.20 19.34 -1.00
CA LEU A 208 1.13 19.10 -2.44
C LEU A 208 2.47 18.53 -2.93
N VAL A 209 2.43 17.30 -3.44
CA VAL A 209 3.58 16.63 -4.05
C VAL A 209 3.37 16.63 -5.56
N THR A 210 4.31 17.23 -6.29
CA THR A 210 4.29 17.27 -7.76
C THR A 210 5.44 16.44 -8.33
N ASN A 211 5.41 16.17 -9.64
CA ASN A 211 6.56 15.59 -10.34
C ASN A 211 7.82 16.44 -10.21
N ARG A 212 7.71 17.75 -9.98
CA ARG A 212 8.86 18.62 -9.68
C ARG A 212 9.35 18.46 -8.25
N SER A 213 8.45 18.21 -7.30
CA SER A 213 8.81 17.80 -5.93
C SER A 213 9.53 16.44 -5.93
N LEU A 214 9.23 15.58 -6.91
CA LEU A 214 9.88 14.29 -7.15
C LEU A 214 11.04 14.38 -8.15
N ALA A 215 11.26 15.55 -8.77
CA ALA A 215 12.28 15.70 -9.79
C ALA A 215 13.62 15.44 -9.13
N HIS A 216 14.20 14.33 -9.56
CA HIS A 216 15.54 13.85 -9.29
C HIS A 216 16.43 15.05 -8.95
N ALA A 217 16.75 15.20 -7.67
CA ALA A 217 17.99 15.89 -7.35
C ALA A 217 19.05 15.08 -8.11
N THR A 218 19.53 15.60 -9.23
CA THR A 218 20.71 15.06 -9.90
C THR A 218 21.74 14.82 -8.80
N PRO A 219 22.45 13.69 -8.77
CA PRO A 219 23.43 13.44 -7.71
C PRO A 219 24.28 14.70 -7.46
N GLY A 220 24.17 15.28 -6.26
CA GLY A 220 24.85 16.54 -5.89
C GLY A 220 24.02 17.84 -5.90
N GLN A 221 22.75 17.85 -6.32
CA GLN A 221 21.90 19.07 -6.30
C GLN A 221 21.01 19.20 -5.06
N GLY A 222 20.86 18.14 -4.26
CA GLY A 222 19.94 18.07 -3.11
C GLY A 222 20.62 18.10 -1.75
N GLY A 223 21.84 18.63 -1.65
CA GLY A 223 22.63 18.63 -0.41
C GLY A 223 23.06 17.24 0.10
N TRP A 224 22.57 16.15 -0.50
CA TRP A 224 22.88 14.77 -0.17
C TRP A 224 23.28 13.97 -1.43
N LEU A 225 24.39 13.26 -1.35
CA LEU A 225 24.80 12.24 -2.29
C LEU A 225 24.35 10.86 -1.76
N GLN A 226 23.52 10.15 -2.54
CA GLN A 226 23.05 8.81 -2.17
C GLN A 226 23.82 7.72 -2.93
N ALA A 227 24.38 6.79 -2.17
CA ALA A 227 25.06 5.59 -2.64
C ALA A 227 24.30 4.34 -2.15
N LYS A 228 23.92 3.47 -3.09
CA LYS A 228 23.40 2.12 -2.82
C LYS A 228 24.56 1.13 -2.90
N VAL A 229 24.88 0.51 -1.76
CA VAL A 229 25.95 -0.48 -1.63
C VAL A 229 25.29 -1.85 -1.47
N PHE A 230 25.23 -2.62 -2.56
CA PHE A 230 24.60 -3.94 -2.59
C PHE A 230 25.49 -4.94 -1.85
N THR A 231 24.88 -5.64 -0.89
CA THR A 231 25.59 -6.48 0.08
C THR A 231 24.62 -7.43 0.78
N HIS A 232 25.13 -8.54 1.29
CA HIS A 232 24.32 -9.49 2.04
C HIS A 232 23.98 -8.95 3.45
N PRO A 233 22.76 -9.15 3.98
CA PRO A 233 22.37 -8.62 5.29
C PRO A 233 23.29 -8.99 6.46
N THR A 234 23.93 -10.16 6.40
CA THR A 234 24.81 -10.67 7.47
C THR A 234 26.09 -9.87 7.64
N VAL A 235 26.57 -9.16 6.61
CA VAL A 235 27.81 -8.38 6.64
C VAL A 235 27.57 -6.87 6.72
N MET A 236 26.31 -6.42 6.65
CA MET A 236 25.97 -5.00 6.78
C MET A 236 26.48 -4.40 8.10
N ASP A 237 26.43 -5.16 9.20
CA ASP A 237 26.93 -4.70 10.50
C ASP A 237 28.43 -4.45 10.43
N GLU A 238 29.20 -5.38 9.86
CA GLU A 238 30.64 -5.25 9.67
C GLU A 238 30.99 -4.03 8.82
N ILE A 239 30.29 -3.82 7.71
CA ILE A 239 30.47 -2.63 6.87
C ILE A 239 30.22 -1.35 7.67
N LEU A 240 29.11 -1.29 8.43
CA LEU A 240 28.72 -0.10 9.19
C LEU A 240 29.65 0.20 10.37
N THR A 241 30.20 -0.82 11.04
CA THR A 241 30.99 -0.65 12.26
C THR A 241 32.50 -0.62 12.00
N HIS A 242 33.02 -1.40 11.05
CA HIS A 242 34.46 -1.54 10.79
C HIS A 242 34.94 -0.78 9.56
N HIS A 243 34.15 -0.71 8.48
CA HIS A 243 34.61 -0.12 7.21
C HIS A 243 34.13 1.31 6.96
N LEU A 244 32.91 1.63 7.35
CA LEU A 244 32.34 2.97 7.22
C LEU A 244 33.10 4.06 8.02
N PRO A 245 33.67 3.81 9.22
CA PRO A 245 34.45 4.83 9.93
C PRO A 245 35.58 5.42 9.07
N ALA A 246 36.37 4.56 8.41
CA ALA A 246 37.49 5.01 7.60
C ALA A 246 37.07 5.92 6.43
N LEU A 247 35.94 5.63 5.78
CA LEU A 247 35.38 6.51 4.74
C LEU A 247 34.98 7.88 5.31
N LEU A 248 34.39 7.91 6.50
CA LEU A 248 33.92 9.16 7.09
C LEU A 248 35.06 10.02 7.61
N ASP A 249 36.12 9.39 8.11
CA ASP A 249 37.36 10.07 8.49
C ASP A 249 38.03 10.69 7.24
N GLU A 250 38.11 9.95 6.13
CA GLU A 250 38.60 10.45 4.83
C GLU A 250 37.80 11.66 4.33
N LEU A 251 36.47 11.61 4.52
CA LEU A 251 35.56 12.70 4.12
C LEU A 251 35.54 13.87 5.11
N GLY A 252 36.28 13.82 6.23
CA GLY A 252 36.34 14.92 7.19
C GLY A 252 35.02 15.15 7.94
N GLY A 253 34.29 14.09 8.27
CA GLY A 253 33.15 14.15 9.18
C GLY A 253 31.85 14.72 8.59
N HIS A 254 31.66 14.60 7.27
CA HIS A 254 30.39 14.94 6.63
C HIS A 254 29.21 14.29 7.35
N ALA A 255 28.11 15.05 7.50
CA ALA A 255 26.86 14.52 8.00
C ALA A 255 26.45 13.33 7.12
N HIS A 256 26.08 12.22 7.75
CA HIS A 256 25.74 11.01 7.04
C HIS A 256 24.66 10.25 7.78
N TRP A 257 23.86 9.52 7.01
CA TRP A 257 22.94 8.56 7.57
C TRP A 257 22.75 7.40 6.61
N PHE A 258 22.33 6.27 7.17
CA PHE A 258 22.10 5.07 6.39
C PHE A 258 20.73 4.48 6.68
N VAL A 259 20.29 3.64 5.76
CA VAL A 259 19.15 2.73 5.93
C VAL A 259 19.50 1.39 5.32
N ARG A 260 18.96 0.32 5.87
CA ARG A 260 19.03 -1.02 5.31
C ARG A 260 17.82 -1.23 4.43
N TYR A 261 18.01 -1.65 3.19
CA TYR A 261 16.92 -1.65 2.23
C TYR A 261 16.86 -2.95 1.43
N ARG A 262 15.63 -3.37 1.14
CA ARG A 262 15.27 -4.41 0.17
C ARG A 262 13.89 -4.12 -0.38
N SER A 263 13.62 -4.52 -1.61
CA SER A 263 12.27 -4.49 -2.18
C SER A 263 12.05 -5.70 -3.09
N LEU A 264 10.86 -5.81 -3.69
CA LEU A 264 10.63 -6.83 -4.72
C LEU A 264 11.45 -6.58 -5.99
N GLN A 265 11.99 -5.37 -6.15
CA GLN A 265 12.72 -4.92 -7.34
C GLN A 265 14.22 -4.68 -7.08
N GLU A 266 14.64 -4.61 -5.81
CA GLU A 266 16.03 -4.37 -5.43
C GLU A 266 16.47 -5.38 -4.37
N GLU A 267 17.59 -6.06 -4.64
CA GLU A 267 18.31 -6.91 -3.69
C GLU A 267 18.72 -6.13 -2.42
N ASP A 268 19.14 -6.85 -1.38
CA ASP A 268 19.61 -6.25 -0.13
C ASP A 268 20.78 -5.29 -0.36
N HIS A 269 20.67 -4.10 0.21
CA HIS A 269 21.70 -3.06 0.12
C HIS A 269 21.62 -2.07 1.28
N LEU A 270 22.73 -1.37 1.51
CA LEU A 270 22.77 -0.16 2.33
C LEU A 270 22.52 1.05 1.42
N ARG A 271 21.60 1.93 1.79
CA ARG A 271 21.54 3.28 1.20
C ARG A 271 22.27 4.22 2.13
N LEU A 272 23.50 4.58 1.77
CA LEU A 272 24.31 5.58 2.46
C LEU A 272 24.05 6.95 1.84
N ARG A 273 23.77 7.94 2.67
CA ARG A 273 23.61 9.33 2.25
C ARG A 273 24.64 10.17 2.97
N ILE A 274 25.40 10.93 2.20
CA ILE A 274 26.46 11.81 2.70
C ILE A 274 26.13 13.22 2.25
N ALA A 275 26.13 14.17 3.18
CA ALA A 275 25.87 15.56 2.88
C ALA A 275 26.99 16.11 1.97
N VAL A 276 26.64 16.87 0.93
CA VAL A 276 27.57 17.51 0.00
C VAL A 276 27.10 18.96 -0.18
N LEU A 277 27.75 19.88 0.53
CA LEU A 277 27.27 21.25 0.72
C LEU A 277 28.18 22.29 0.07
N ARG A 278 29.38 21.90 -0.39
CA ARG A 278 30.39 22.84 -0.89
C ARG A 278 30.45 22.92 -2.42
N GLY A 279 29.37 22.55 -3.10
CA GLY A 279 29.25 22.63 -4.57
C GLY A 279 29.81 21.41 -5.32
N PRO A 280 29.97 21.51 -6.66
CA PRO A 280 30.26 20.35 -7.52
C PRO A 280 31.58 19.62 -7.22
N GLU A 281 32.61 20.32 -6.76
CA GLU A 281 33.90 19.71 -6.40
C GLU A 281 33.77 18.78 -5.19
N ASP A 282 32.96 19.17 -4.20
CA ASP A 282 32.64 18.37 -3.01
C ASP A 282 31.93 17.06 -3.39
N VAL A 283 30.98 17.16 -4.32
CA VAL A 283 30.27 16.02 -4.89
C VAL A 283 31.26 15.08 -5.57
N ALA A 284 32.12 15.61 -6.45
CA ALA A 284 33.10 14.80 -7.18
C ALA A 284 34.12 14.13 -6.24
N CYS A 285 34.60 14.84 -5.22
CA CYS A 285 35.50 14.30 -4.20
C CYS A 285 34.83 13.17 -3.41
N THR A 286 33.60 13.42 -2.93
CA THR A 286 32.82 12.44 -2.17
C THR A 286 32.50 11.20 -3.01
N MET A 287 32.13 11.36 -4.28
CA MET A 287 31.90 10.24 -5.19
C MET A 287 33.17 9.40 -5.40
N ARG A 288 34.34 10.02 -5.55
CA ARG A 288 35.62 9.30 -5.68
C ARG A 288 35.94 8.51 -4.41
N ALA A 289 35.81 9.12 -3.24
CA ALA A 289 36.06 8.47 -1.95
C ALA A 289 35.11 7.28 -1.73
N ILE A 290 33.80 7.43 -1.98
CA ILE A 290 32.82 6.34 -1.89
C ILE A 290 33.16 5.23 -2.90
N SER A 291 33.55 5.58 -4.13
CA SER A 291 33.89 4.60 -5.16
C SER A 291 35.12 3.78 -4.78
N ALA A 292 36.17 4.43 -4.28
CA ALA A 292 37.38 3.76 -3.80
C ALA A 292 37.10 2.89 -2.58
N TRP A 293 36.28 3.38 -1.64
CA TRP A 293 35.83 2.61 -0.49
C TRP A 293 35.01 1.38 -0.89
N ALA A 294 34.07 1.52 -1.82
CA ALA A 294 33.27 0.40 -2.33
C ALA A 294 34.13 -0.63 -3.06
N ALA A 295 35.14 -0.20 -3.83
CA ALA A 295 36.09 -1.12 -4.46
C ALA A 295 36.82 -1.98 -3.41
N ARG A 296 37.31 -1.36 -2.32
CA ARG A 296 37.93 -2.10 -1.20
C ARG A 296 36.96 -3.11 -0.56
N LEU A 297 35.67 -2.75 -0.43
CA LEU A 297 34.65 -3.68 0.06
C LEU A 297 34.43 -4.86 -0.90
N THR A 298 34.49 -4.62 -2.21
CA THR A 298 34.37 -5.67 -3.22
C THR A 298 35.58 -6.62 -3.20
N ASP A 299 36.80 -6.08 -3.05
CA ASP A 299 38.03 -6.88 -2.97
C ASP A 299 38.00 -7.88 -1.79
N VAL A 300 37.45 -7.45 -0.65
CA VAL A 300 37.27 -8.29 0.54
C VAL A 300 35.89 -9.00 0.60
N ARG A 301 35.15 -9.00 -0.52
CA ARG A 301 33.88 -9.72 -0.72
C ARG A 301 32.72 -9.30 0.20
N LEU A 302 32.76 -8.07 0.72
CA LEU A 302 31.70 -7.50 1.54
C LEU A 302 30.63 -6.76 0.70
N ALA A 303 30.94 -6.28 -0.49
CA ALA A 303 29.97 -5.63 -1.38
C ALA A 303 30.07 -6.14 -2.82
N SER A 304 28.92 -6.31 -3.49
CA SER A 304 28.88 -6.78 -4.88
C SER A 304 28.81 -5.64 -5.89
N ARG A 305 28.17 -4.52 -5.53
CA ARG A 305 27.89 -3.42 -6.47
C ARG A 305 27.65 -2.10 -5.75
N LEU A 306 28.10 -1.00 -6.37
CA LEU A 306 27.80 0.38 -6.00
C LEU A 306 26.92 1.03 -7.07
N VAL A 307 25.87 1.75 -6.65
CA VAL A 307 25.04 2.59 -7.53
C VAL A 307 24.84 3.96 -6.89
N PHE A 308 25.16 5.03 -7.60
CA PHE A 308 24.75 6.38 -7.22
C PHE A 308 23.34 6.65 -7.74
N ASP A 309 22.47 7.19 -6.88
CA ASP A 309 21.05 7.42 -7.20
C ASP A 309 20.58 8.77 -6.63
N ALA A 310 19.44 9.25 -7.11
CA ALA A 310 18.81 10.45 -6.56
C ALA A 310 18.25 10.18 -5.15
N TYR A 311 18.47 11.14 -4.25
CA TYR A 311 17.76 11.17 -2.97
C TYR A 311 16.43 11.90 -3.12
N ARG A 312 15.33 11.26 -2.72
CA ARG A 312 14.00 11.85 -2.67
C ARG A 312 13.53 11.94 -1.21
N PRO A 313 13.47 13.13 -0.60
CA PRO A 313 13.01 13.29 0.77
C PRO A 313 11.54 12.90 0.95
N GLU A 314 11.23 12.21 2.06
CA GLU A 314 9.88 11.74 2.39
C GLU A 314 9.04 12.83 3.08
N ILE A 315 8.86 13.97 2.40
CA ILE A 315 8.23 15.18 2.98
C ILE A 315 6.80 14.97 3.50
N GLY A 316 6.07 14.00 2.93
CA GLY A 316 4.75 13.60 3.42
C GLY A 316 4.81 13.04 4.84
N ARG A 317 5.87 12.31 5.19
CA ARG A 317 6.07 11.71 6.51
C ARG A 317 6.68 12.67 7.51
N TYR A 318 7.74 13.37 7.12
CA TYR A 318 8.58 14.15 8.03
C TYR A 318 8.34 15.68 7.95
N GLY A 319 7.36 16.12 7.17
CA GLY A 319 7.10 17.53 6.95
C GLY A 319 7.95 18.14 5.84
N THR A 320 7.73 19.42 5.57
CA THR A 320 8.36 20.18 4.47
C THR A 320 9.32 21.23 5.02
N GLY A 321 10.22 21.75 4.18
CA GLY A 321 11.13 22.83 4.56
C GLY A 321 12.01 22.50 5.78
N SER A 322 12.01 23.39 6.78
CA SER A 322 12.80 23.24 8.01
C SER A 322 12.51 21.96 8.78
N ALA A 323 11.26 21.46 8.73
CA ALA A 323 10.90 20.19 9.36
C ALA A 323 11.65 19.01 8.71
N MET A 324 11.69 18.95 7.38
CA MET A 324 12.45 17.89 6.67
C MET A 324 13.94 17.98 6.98
N THR A 325 14.52 19.19 6.99
CA THR A 325 15.92 19.40 7.38
C THR A 325 16.18 18.92 8.82
N GLY A 326 15.28 19.25 9.75
CA GLY A 326 15.36 18.78 11.15
C GLY A 326 15.30 17.24 11.25
N ALA A 327 14.44 16.60 10.45
CA ALA A 327 14.36 15.14 10.38
C ALA A 327 15.68 14.51 9.89
N GLU A 328 16.36 15.11 8.90
CA GLU A 328 17.65 14.63 8.40
C GLU A 328 18.77 14.75 9.46
N VAL A 329 18.73 15.79 10.31
CA VAL A 329 19.62 15.90 11.48
C VAL A 329 19.34 14.77 12.47
N VAL A 330 18.06 14.44 12.72
CA VAL A 330 17.67 13.29 13.54
C VAL A 330 18.16 11.97 12.91
N PHE A 331 18.05 11.80 11.60
CA PHE A 331 18.54 10.59 10.90
C PHE A 331 20.04 10.42 11.04
N THR A 332 20.79 11.52 10.97
CA THR A 332 22.25 11.57 11.16
C THR A 332 22.61 11.17 12.59
N ALA A 333 21.98 11.79 13.58
CA ALA A 333 22.25 11.51 14.98
C ALA A 333 21.85 10.07 15.37
N ASP A 334 20.74 9.56 14.84
CA ASP A 334 20.30 8.18 15.05
C ASP A 334 21.25 7.17 14.38
N SER A 335 21.72 7.45 13.17
CA SER A 335 22.71 6.59 12.49
C SER A 335 24.02 6.50 13.27
N LEU A 336 24.48 7.61 13.84
CA LEU A 336 25.66 7.63 14.71
C LEU A 336 25.44 6.81 15.98
N ALA A 337 24.32 7.03 16.67
CA ALA A 337 23.96 6.28 17.88
C ALA A 337 23.88 4.77 17.60
N VAL A 338 23.24 4.36 16.51
CA VAL A 338 23.12 2.95 16.11
C VAL A 338 24.49 2.33 15.82
N ARG A 339 25.39 3.02 15.11
CA ARG A 339 26.74 2.51 14.87
C ARG A 339 27.52 2.28 16.17
N HIS A 340 27.46 3.23 17.10
CA HIS A 340 28.08 3.06 18.41
C HIS A 340 27.41 1.97 19.24
N MET A 341 26.08 1.81 19.17
CA MET A 341 25.38 0.70 19.82
C MET A 341 25.85 -0.66 19.28
N LEU A 342 25.94 -0.81 17.95
CA LEU A 342 26.38 -2.06 17.32
C LEU A 342 27.86 -2.38 17.62
N THR A 343 28.69 -1.34 17.83
CA THR A 343 30.11 -1.51 18.14
C THR A 343 30.34 -1.77 19.64
N ASP A 344 29.78 -0.94 20.51
CA ASP A 344 30.06 -0.91 21.96
C ASP A 344 29.25 -1.92 22.75
N ARG A 345 28.18 -2.46 22.15
CA ARG A 345 27.34 -3.53 22.72
C ARG A 345 27.31 -4.75 21.79
N ALA A 346 28.42 -5.04 21.14
CA ALA A 346 28.58 -6.26 20.36
C ALA A 346 28.18 -7.51 21.20
N GLY A 347 27.38 -8.40 20.61
CA GLY A 347 26.88 -9.60 21.29
C GLY A 347 25.61 -9.40 22.14
N VAL A 348 25.14 -8.17 22.35
CA VAL A 348 23.81 -7.93 22.94
C VAL A 348 22.72 -8.17 21.89
N ASP A 349 21.58 -8.73 22.31
CA ASP A 349 20.43 -8.93 21.41
C ASP A 349 19.99 -7.58 20.80
N ARG A 350 20.04 -7.48 19.48
CA ARG A 350 19.72 -6.23 18.75
C ARG A 350 18.26 -5.78 18.96
N ARG A 351 17.33 -6.69 19.25
CA ARG A 351 15.93 -6.33 19.58
C ARG A 351 15.85 -5.61 20.91
N MET A 352 16.69 -5.98 21.88
CA MET A 352 16.82 -5.26 23.15
C MET A 352 17.40 -3.85 22.94
N LEU A 353 18.47 -3.74 22.16
CA LEU A 353 19.08 -2.44 21.83
C LEU A 353 18.07 -1.52 21.11
N CYS A 354 17.35 -2.06 20.12
CA CYS A 354 16.29 -1.36 19.40
C CYS A 354 15.18 -0.89 20.34
N ALA A 355 14.69 -1.74 21.25
CA ALA A 355 13.64 -1.38 22.20
C ALA A 355 14.07 -0.24 23.14
N LEU A 356 15.30 -0.29 23.66
CA LEU A 356 15.84 0.80 24.49
C LEU A 356 16.02 2.10 23.69
N GLY A 357 16.46 2.00 22.43
CA GLY A 357 16.57 3.15 21.54
C GLY A 357 15.21 3.76 21.18
N MET A 358 14.17 2.95 21.00
CA MET A 358 12.79 3.41 20.81
C MET A 358 12.27 4.21 22.00
N VAL A 359 12.53 3.76 23.23
CA VAL A 359 12.19 4.51 24.45
C VAL A 359 12.93 5.85 24.48
N ASP A 360 14.23 5.85 24.19
CA ASP A 360 15.04 7.06 24.13
C ASP A 360 14.54 8.07 23.08
N ILE A 361 14.14 7.60 21.90
CA ILE A 361 13.58 8.43 20.83
C ILE A 361 12.23 9.03 21.23
N ALA A 362 11.33 8.23 21.82
CA ALA A 362 10.03 8.72 22.27
C ALA A 362 10.17 9.79 23.35
N GLN A 363 11.06 9.56 24.33
CA GLN A 363 11.36 10.56 25.36
C GLN A 363 12.05 11.81 24.79
N GLY A 364 12.91 11.65 23.78
CA GLY A 364 13.58 12.75 23.11
C GLY A 364 12.65 13.65 22.31
N LEU A 365 11.65 13.08 21.62
CA LEU A 365 10.72 13.83 20.75
C LEU A 365 9.50 14.37 21.49
N LEU A 366 8.91 13.61 22.41
CA LEU A 366 7.67 14.01 23.10
C LEU A 366 7.94 14.58 24.49
N GLY A 367 9.17 14.46 25.01
CA GLY A 367 9.47 14.69 26.41
C GLY A 367 9.35 13.40 27.24
N GLU A 368 9.91 13.43 28.43
CA GLU A 368 10.13 12.22 29.21
C GLU A 368 8.83 11.52 29.64
N ALA A 369 7.88 12.28 30.19
CA ALA A 369 6.60 11.73 30.66
C ALA A 369 5.71 11.30 29.48
N ASP A 370 5.53 12.18 28.51
CA ASP A 370 4.64 11.94 27.36
C ASP A 370 5.16 10.81 26.47
N GLY A 371 6.48 10.70 26.26
CA GLY A 371 7.09 9.61 25.51
C GLY A 371 6.85 8.24 26.18
N LEU A 372 6.99 8.16 27.51
CA LEU A 372 6.71 6.94 28.26
C LEU A 372 5.22 6.58 28.22
N ASN A 373 4.34 7.55 28.45
CA ASN A 373 2.89 7.36 28.41
C ASN A 373 2.42 6.90 27.02
N TYR A 374 2.94 7.52 25.96
CA TYR A 374 2.61 7.17 24.59
C TYR A 374 2.96 5.71 24.27
N LEU A 375 4.20 5.29 24.52
CA LEU A 375 4.63 3.91 24.27
C LEU A 375 3.91 2.88 25.16
N ALA A 376 3.56 3.26 26.40
CA ALA A 376 2.81 2.39 27.32
C ALA A 376 1.37 2.13 26.83
N ALA A 377 0.75 3.13 26.19
CA ALA A 377 -0.60 3.08 25.64
C ALA A 377 -0.64 2.46 24.24
N ASN A 378 0.28 2.84 23.35
CA ASN A 378 0.23 2.58 21.91
C ASN A 378 1.33 1.60 21.47
N THR A 379 0.97 0.34 21.19
CA THR A 379 1.82 -0.66 20.50
C THR A 379 0.94 -1.84 20.05
N PRO A 380 1.20 -2.47 18.89
CA PRO A 380 0.39 -3.56 18.34
C PRO A 380 0.07 -4.72 19.31
N THR A 381 -1.06 -5.37 19.03
CA THR A 381 -1.68 -6.49 19.76
C THR A 381 -0.95 -7.82 19.68
N ARG A 382 0.15 -7.94 18.90
CA ARG A 382 0.92 -9.19 18.77
C ARG A 382 1.74 -9.49 20.04
N HIS A 383 1.83 -10.77 20.38
CA HIS A 383 2.67 -11.26 21.48
C HIS A 383 4.16 -11.00 21.16
N GLY A 384 4.87 -10.33 22.07
CA GLY A 384 6.31 -10.13 21.95
C GLY A 384 7.12 -11.32 22.47
N ASP A 385 8.44 -11.25 22.29
CA ASP A 385 9.40 -12.23 22.79
C ASP A 385 9.60 -12.04 24.32
N PRO A 386 9.29 -13.05 25.15
CA PRO A 386 9.40 -12.94 26.61
C PRO A 386 10.83 -12.69 27.11
N ASP A 387 11.84 -13.26 26.46
CA ASP A 387 13.22 -13.15 26.90
C ASP A 387 13.79 -11.76 26.58
N VAL A 388 13.50 -11.24 25.37
CA VAL A 388 13.81 -9.85 25.02
C VAL A 388 13.12 -8.90 25.99
N THR A 389 11.84 -9.12 26.27
CA THR A 389 11.05 -8.30 27.20
C THR A 389 11.68 -8.28 28.60
N ARG A 390 12.06 -9.45 29.13
CA ARG A 390 12.69 -9.56 30.45
C ARG A 390 14.03 -8.81 30.51
N ARG A 391 14.86 -8.92 29.48
CA ARG A 391 16.15 -8.22 29.40
C ARG A 391 15.97 -6.71 29.33
N VAL A 392 15.03 -6.23 28.50
CA VAL A 392 14.71 -4.80 28.37
C VAL A 392 14.18 -4.24 29.70
N LEU A 393 13.30 -4.96 30.41
CA LEU A 393 12.78 -4.55 31.72
C LEU A 393 13.87 -4.39 32.80
N ARG A 394 14.90 -5.24 32.77
CA ARG A 394 16.04 -5.14 33.71
C ARG A 394 16.95 -3.97 33.38
N ALA A 395 17.08 -3.61 32.10
CA ALA A 395 17.94 -2.51 31.66
C ALA A 395 17.25 -1.14 31.70
N ALA A 396 15.92 -1.10 31.55
CA ALA A 396 15.13 0.11 31.58
C ALA A 396 15.28 0.85 32.92
N GLY A 397 15.61 2.15 32.85
CA GLY A 397 15.82 3.00 34.03
C GLY A 397 17.26 3.06 34.56
N HIS A 398 18.20 2.30 33.99
CA HIS A 398 19.60 2.27 34.42
C HIS A 398 20.58 2.91 33.43
N ASN A 399 20.11 3.80 32.54
CA ASN A 399 20.92 4.42 31.48
C ASN A 399 21.78 3.42 30.69
N TYR A 400 21.27 2.19 30.48
CA TYR A 400 22.04 1.06 29.97
C TYR A 400 22.79 1.34 28.65
N LEU A 401 22.19 2.09 27.73
CA LEU A 401 22.86 2.47 26.50
C LEU A 401 23.99 3.47 26.78
N ALA A 402 23.72 4.54 27.52
CA ALA A 402 24.70 5.60 27.81
C ALA A 402 25.88 5.12 28.66
N SER A 403 25.71 4.09 29.50
CA SER A 403 26.80 3.54 30.31
C SER A 403 27.78 2.64 29.55
N ALA A 404 27.57 2.38 28.25
CA ALA A 404 28.45 1.52 27.48
C ALA A 404 29.81 2.16 27.19
N SER A 405 29.79 3.43 26.77
CA SER A 405 31.00 4.19 26.39
C SER A 405 30.70 5.69 26.37
N PRO A 406 31.73 6.56 26.53
CA PRO A 406 31.56 8.01 26.38
C PRO A 406 31.07 8.43 24.99
N ARG A 407 31.52 7.75 23.93
CA ARG A 407 31.09 8.06 22.55
C ARG A 407 29.61 7.73 22.30
N LEU A 408 29.12 6.62 22.85
CA LEU A 408 27.70 6.27 22.75
C LEU A 408 26.85 7.24 23.59
N ALA A 409 27.29 7.60 24.80
CA ALA A 409 26.61 8.61 25.60
C ALA A 409 26.51 9.96 24.84
N GLY A 410 27.60 10.41 24.23
CA GLY A 410 27.62 11.61 23.40
C GLY A 410 26.66 11.55 22.21
N ALA A 411 26.64 10.43 21.48
CA ALA A 411 25.72 10.24 20.36
C ALA A 411 24.24 10.23 20.78
N LEU A 412 23.91 9.64 21.94
CA LEU A 412 22.55 9.67 22.49
C LEU A 412 22.13 11.09 22.89
N ILE A 413 23.05 11.88 23.47
CA ILE A 413 22.81 13.30 23.77
C ILE A 413 22.55 14.07 22.47
N GLN A 414 23.39 13.87 21.44
CA GLN A 414 23.21 14.50 20.13
C GLN A 414 21.84 14.15 19.52
N ARG A 415 21.43 12.88 19.61
CA ARG A 415 20.11 12.44 19.13
C ARG A 415 18.97 13.12 19.88
N ARG A 416 19.03 13.20 21.21
CA ARG A 416 18.01 13.90 22.02
C ARG A 416 17.94 15.39 21.68
N THR A 417 19.08 16.06 21.50
CA THR A 417 19.12 17.47 21.08
C THR A 417 18.48 17.66 19.71
N ALA A 418 18.81 16.79 18.74
CA ALA A 418 18.21 16.82 17.41
C ALA A 418 16.68 16.60 17.45
N LEU A 419 16.21 15.64 18.26
CA LEU A 419 14.78 15.36 18.41
C LEU A 419 14.01 16.54 19.01
N ARG A 420 14.56 17.22 20.01
CA ARG A 420 13.95 18.43 20.61
C ARG A 420 13.88 19.58 19.60
N ALA A 421 14.97 19.86 18.90
CA ALA A 421 14.97 20.88 17.85
C ALA A 421 13.98 20.55 16.73
N TYR A 422 13.84 19.28 16.37
CA TYR A 422 12.87 18.84 15.37
C TYR A 422 11.42 18.93 15.88
N GLN A 423 11.16 18.64 17.16
CA GLN A 423 9.84 18.78 17.78
C GLN A 423 9.29 20.22 17.65
N GLU A 424 10.15 21.24 17.74
CA GLU A 424 9.80 22.65 17.59
C GLU A 424 9.32 23.00 16.17
N GLN A 425 9.73 22.21 15.17
CA GLN A 425 9.34 22.38 13.76
C GLN A 425 8.06 21.61 13.41
N LEU A 426 7.49 20.84 14.35
CA LEU A 426 6.35 19.96 14.11
C LEU A 426 5.06 20.48 14.75
N PRO A 427 3.96 20.53 13.98
CA PRO A 427 2.61 20.66 14.53
C PRO A 427 2.33 19.57 15.57
N ALA A 428 1.61 19.93 16.65
CA ALA A 428 1.40 19.04 17.80
C ALA A 428 0.69 17.73 17.43
N ASP A 429 -0.30 17.80 16.54
CA ASP A 429 -1.08 16.69 15.98
C ASP A 429 -0.25 15.74 15.12
N ARG A 430 0.87 16.21 14.54
CA ARG A 430 1.75 15.39 13.70
C ARG A 430 2.85 14.66 14.47
N ARG A 431 3.14 15.04 15.72
CA ARG A 431 4.28 14.52 16.49
C ARG A 431 4.25 13.01 16.68
N THR A 432 3.09 12.43 16.96
CA THR A 432 2.92 10.99 17.16
C THR A 432 3.04 10.21 15.85
N THR A 433 2.47 10.72 14.75
CA THR A 433 2.62 10.11 13.41
C THR A 433 4.09 10.11 12.96
N VAL A 434 4.80 11.21 13.22
CA VAL A 434 6.25 11.31 12.95
C VAL A 434 7.03 10.37 13.87
N LEU A 435 6.69 10.29 15.16
CA LEU A 435 7.33 9.36 16.10
C LEU A 435 7.28 7.94 15.56
N GLU A 436 6.10 7.46 15.12
CA GLU A 436 5.94 6.13 14.55
C GLU A 436 6.88 5.86 13.36
N SER A 437 7.08 6.88 12.52
CA SER A 437 8.04 6.81 11.40
C SER A 437 9.49 6.75 11.90
N LEU A 438 9.85 7.54 12.91
CA LEU A 438 11.19 7.51 13.51
C LEU A 438 11.50 6.18 14.21
N LEU A 439 10.53 5.60 14.94
CA LEU A 439 10.69 4.29 15.59
C LEU A 439 10.91 3.20 14.54
N HIS A 440 10.15 3.23 13.44
CA HIS A 440 10.33 2.32 12.31
C HIS A 440 11.72 2.48 11.68
N MET A 441 12.17 3.71 11.42
CA MET A 441 13.49 3.93 10.84
C MET A 441 14.64 3.59 11.78
N HIS A 442 14.48 3.77 13.09
CA HIS A 442 15.45 3.31 14.08
C HIS A 442 15.57 1.79 14.05
N HIS A 443 14.44 1.07 14.05
CA HIS A 443 14.44 -0.39 13.86
C HIS A 443 15.12 -0.78 12.55
N ASN A 444 14.81 -0.11 11.44
CA ASN A 444 15.44 -0.37 10.15
C ASN A 444 16.98 -0.26 10.22
N ARG A 445 17.51 0.77 10.89
CA ARG A 445 18.97 0.94 11.06
C ARG A 445 19.57 -0.15 11.95
N VAL A 446 18.87 -0.50 13.04
CA VAL A 446 19.34 -1.48 14.02
C VAL A 446 19.22 -2.91 13.52
N MET A 447 18.21 -3.27 12.74
CA MET A 447 17.86 -4.67 12.36
C MET A 447 17.76 -4.86 10.84
N GLY A 448 17.08 -3.94 10.15
CA GLY A 448 16.69 -4.08 8.75
C GLY A 448 15.17 -4.22 8.60
N PRO A 449 14.65 -4.37 7.38
CA PRO A 449 13.22 -4.45 7.10
C PRO A 449 12.64 -5.82 7.47
N ASP A 450 12.44 -6.04 8.78
CA ASP A 450 11.83 -7.24 9.36
C ASP A 450 10.68 -6.89 10.33
N ARG A 451 9.44 -7.20 9.92
CA ARG A 451 8.23 -6.82 10.65
C ARG A 451 8.10 -7.54 12.00
N ASP A 452 8.59 -8.77 12.11
CA ASP A 452 8.41 -9.57 13.32
C ASP A 452 9.37 -9.11 14.43
N SER A 453 10.64 -8.83 14.10
CA SER A 453 11.54 -8.21 15.08
C SER A 453 11.13 -6.78 15.44
N GLU A 454 10.53 -6.02 14.51
CA GLU A 454 10.00 -4.69 14.82
C GLU A 454 8.87 -4.79 15.86
N ALA A 455 7.91 -5.71 15.64
CA ALA A 455 6.84 -5.96 16.58
C ALA A 455 7.37 -6.41 17.96
N ALA A 456 8.37 -7.29 17.99
CA ALA A 456 8.98 -7.74 19.24
C ALA A 456 9.69 -6.61 20.01
N ALA A 457 10.45 -5.75 19.32
CA ALA A 457 11.14 -4.61 19.93
C ALA A 457 10.15 -3.57 20.47
N ARG A 458 9.10 -3.24 19.70
CA ARG A 458 8.04 -2.32 20.14
C ARG A 458 7.30 -2.88 21.36
N TYR A 459 6.95 -4.17 21.36
CA TYR A 459 6.31 -4.82 22.52
C TYR A 459 7.17 -4.72 23.78
N ALA A 460 8.47 -5.01 23.67
CA ALA A 460 9.41 -4.91 24.78
C ALA A 460 9.55 -3.46 25.30
N ALA A 461 9.62 -2.47 24.39
CA ALA A 461 9.65 -1.05 24.75
C ALA A 461 8.40 -0.64 25.53
N ARG A 462 7.21 -1.04 25.08
CA ARG A 462 5.94 -0.81 25.81
C ARG A 462 5.95 -1.39 27.22
N ARG A 463 6.38 -2.63 27.37
CA ARG A 463 6.44 -3.29 28.70
C ARG A 463 7.41 -2.56 29.61
N ALA A 464 8.55 -2.10 29.11
CA ALA A 464 9.46 -1.25 29.87
C ALA A 464 8.83 0.07 30.28
N CYS A 465 8.17 0.79 29.38
CA CYS A 465 7.50 2.06 29.72
C CYS A 465 6.43 1.86 30.79
N ARG A 466 5.60 0.81 30.69
CA ARG A 466 4.62 0.47 31.73
C ARG A 466 5.27 0.19 33.09
N SER A 467 6.38 -0.55 33.10
CA SER A 467 7.12 -0.82 34.34
C SER A 467 7.74 0.45 34.93
N LEU A 468 8.27 1.35 34.09
CA LEU A 468 8.87 2.61 34.54
C LEU A 468 7.81 3.55 35.12
N LEU A 469 6.63 3.64 34.50
CA LEU A 469 5.51 4.43 35.00
C LEU A 469 4.97 3.87 36.33
N ALA A 470 4.81 2.54 36.42
CA ALA A 470 4.35 1.91 37.67
C ALA A 470 5.30 2.13 38.86
N ARG A 471 6.62 2.30 38.61
CA ARG A 471 7.61 2.65 39.64
C ARG A 471 7.56 4.13 40.06
N ARG A 472 6.94 5.00 39.25
CA ARG A 472 6.84 6.45 39.48
C ARG A 472 5.56 6.87 40.19
N SER A 473 4.51 6.07 40.14
CA SER A 473 3.30 6.28 40.94
C SER A 473 3.59 5.92 42.39
N PRO A 474 3.54 6.87 43.34
CA PRO A 474 3.48 6.54 44.76
C PRO A 474 2.22 5.70 45.02
N GLN A 475 2.31 4.70 45.90
CA GLN A 475 1.11 4.06 46.47
C GLN A 475 0.28 5.07 47.25
#